data_AF-A0A914U4H1-F1
#
_entry.id   AF-A0A914U4H1-F1
#
_cell.length_a   1.000
_cell.length_b   1.000
_cell.length_c   1.000
_cell.angle_alpha   90.00
_cell.angle_beta   90.00
_cell.angle_gamma   90.00
#
_symmetry.space_group_name_H-M   'P 1'
#
loop_
_entity.id
_entity.type
_entity.pdbx_description
1 polymer ?
#
loop_
_entity_poly.entity_id
_entity_poly.type
_entity_poly.pdbx_seq_one_letter_code
_entity_poly.pdbx_strand_id
1 'polypeptide(L)'
;MQEVVRDLDAITKEMIAVAVRTDKTENDSKMLNTLARLFAKKEVEFKKLYEQYRHRLRTKIYITELEETLKNRNQHLEVYSNAFQSMYNKLAELNRRVETVTEYSKPDAPLASEDIVKSSYLYSKAHSVAAPEIKAKNYRPYPTTEELQKCWLKQNTNRIPIKSQIPDPDYIPSKNQPLPENIELLEKYRMKFAP
;
A
#
# COMPACT_ATOMS: atom_id res chain seq x y z
N MET A 1 46.07 3.68 10.65
CA MET A 1 46.13 2.24 11.01
C MET A 1 47.31 1.55 10.33
N GLN A 2 47.50 1.67 9.01
CA GLN A 2 48.67 1.10 8.32
C GLN A 2 50.01 1.60 8.88
N GLU A 3 50.12 2.89 9.22
CA GLU A 3 51.34 3.45 9.83
C GLU A 3 51.67 2.81 11.17
N VAL A 4 50.70 2.71 12.10
CA VAL A 4 50.92 2.08 13.42
C VAL A 4 51.31 0.61 13.29
N VAL A 5 50.76 -0.11 12.31
CA VAL A 5 51.15 -1.51 12.04
C VAL A 5 52.57 -1.60 11.51
N ARG A 6 52.98 -0.68 10.61
CA ARG A 6 54.37 -0.60 10.12
C ARG A 6 55.34 -0.22 11.24
N ASP A 7 54.95 0.69 12.13
CA ASP A 7 55.74 1.08 13.30
C ASP A 7 55.94 -0.11 14.23
N LEU A 8 54.87 -0.87 14.51
CA LEU A 8 54.94 -2.08 15.35
C LEU A 8 55.85 -3.15 14.72
N ASP A 9 55.75 -3.37 13.40
CA ASP A 9 56.60 -4.31 12.66
C ASP A 9 58.07 -3.87 12.61
N ALA A 10 58.34 -2.56 12.50
CA ALA A 10 59.69 -2.03 12.58
C ALA A 10 60.29 -2.22 13.98
N ILE A 11 59.53 -1.91 15.03
CA ILE A 11 59.96 -2.07 16.44
C ILE A 11 60.23 -3.55 16.75
N THR A 12 59.37 -4.48 16.31
CA THR A 12 59.60 -5.92 16.54
C THR A 12 60.83 -6.43 15.82
N LYS A 13 61.07 -6.00 14.58
CA LYS A 13 62.29 -6.31 13.83
C LYS A 13 63.54 -5.79 14.54
N GLU A 14 63.51 -4.58 15.07
CA GLU A 14 64.62 -4.03 15.86
C GLU A 14 64.82 -4.78 17.18
N MET A 15 63.75 -5.15 17.88
CA MET A 15 63.83 -5.96 19.11
C MET A 15 64.47 -7.33 18.83
N ILE A 16 64.09 -7.99 17.74
CA ILE A 16 64.68 -9.26 17.31
C ILE A 16 66.15 -9.06 16.93
N ALA A 17 66.47 -8.00 16.18
CA ALA A 17 67.85 -7.71 15.78
C ALA A 17 68.76 -7.47 16.98
N VAL A 18 68.28 -6.81 18.04
CA VAL A 18 69.04 -6.62 19.29
C VAL A 18 69.16 -7.93 20.07
N ALA A 19 68.11 -8.76 20.10
CA ALA A 19 68.11 -10.04 20.81
C ALA A 19 69.02 -11.12 20.17
N VAL A 20 69.20 -11.08 18.85
CA VAL A 20 70.02 -12.04 18.08
C VAL A 20 71.51 -11.70 18.11
N ARG A 21 71.89 -10.47 18.49
CA ARG A 21 73.32 -10.09 18.61
C ARG A 21 74.03 -10.96 19.65
N THR A 22 75.18 -11.51 19.25
CA THR A 22 76.01 -12.40 20.08
C THR A 22 76.77 -11.64 21.17
N ASP A 23 77.11 -10.38 20.92
CA ASP A 23 77.80 -9.50 21.87
C ASP A 23 76.77 -8.73 22.69
N LYS A 24 76.47 -9.21 23.90
CA LYS A 24 75.53 -8.56 24.81
C LYS A 24 76.22 -7.40 25.52
N THR A 25 75.92 -6.17 25.12
CA THR A 25 76.36 -4.98 25.84
C THR A 25 75.30 -4.53 26.85
N GLU A 26 75.71 -3.81 27.90
CA GLU A 26 74.76 -3.20 28.85
C GLU A 26 73.80 -2.21 28.15
N ASN A 27 74.25 -1.62 27.04
CA ASN A 27 73.44 -0.74 26.19
C ASN A 27 72.32 -1.50 25.46
N ASP A 28 72.51 -2.77 25.08
CA ASP A 28 71.46 -3.56 24.42
C ASP A 28 70.30 -3.85 25.36
N SER A 29 70.56 -4.05 26.66
CA SER A 29 69.50 -4.20 27.67
C SER A 29 68.68 -2.92 27.84
N LYS A 30 69.33 -1.74 27.83
CA LYS A 30 68.64 -0.45 27.88
C LYS A 30 67.83 -0.19 26.60
N MET A 31 68.40 -0.54 25.44
CA MET A 31 67.73 -0.43 24.13
C MET A 31 66.52 -1.37 24.02
N LEU A 32 66.62 -2.59 24.52
CA LEU A 32 65.50 -3.54 24.53
C LEU A 32 64.35 -3.02 25.42
N ASN A 33 64.69 -2.43 26.57
CA ASN A 33 63.70 -1.83 27.47
C ASN A 33 63.03 -0.59 26.86
N THR A 34 63.76 0.25 26.13
CA THR A 34 63.15 1.39 25.41
C THR A 34 62.26 0.93 24.26
N LEU A 35 62.70 -0.05 23.46
CA LEU A 35 61.90 -0.65 22.40
C LEU A 35 60.63 -1.32 22.94
N ALA A 36 60.72 -2.05 24.05
CA ALA A 36 59.56 -2.67 24.70
C ALA A 36 58.55 -1.61 25.20
N ARG A 37 59.01 -0.48 25.74
CA ARG A 37 58.13 0.64 26.12
C ARG A 37 57.48 1.30 24.90
N LEU A 38 58.22 1.49 23.81
CA LEU A 38 57.68 2.04 22.57
C LEU A 38 56.63 1.10 21.96
N PHE A 39 56.89 -0.20 21.96
CA PHE A 39 55.96 -1.23 21.52
C PHE A 39 54.65 -1.16 22.32
N ALA A 40 54.73 -1.17 23.65
CA ALA A 40 53.55 -1.09 24.52
C ALA A 40 52.73 0.19 24.27
N LYS A 41 53.41 1.33 24.06
CA LYS A 41 52.74 2.60 23.74
C LYS A 41 52.00 2.53 22.41
N LYS A 42 52.63 1.96 21.37
CA LYS A 42 52.04 1.80 20.03
C LYS A 42 50.92 0.77 20.01
N GLU A 43 51.00 -0.27 20.84
CA GLU A 43 49.92 -1.24 21.00
C GLU A 43 48.65 -0.59 21.59
N VAL A 44 48.80 0.26 22.60
CA VAL A 44 47.68 1.02 23.19
C VAL A 44 47.07 1.98 22.15
N GLU A 45 47.91 2.67 21.38
CA GLU A 45 47.45 3.55 20.29
C GLU A 45 46.69 2.77 19.22
N PHE A 46 47.19 1.58 18.83
CA PHE A 46 46.52 0.70 17.88
C PHE A 46 45.14 0.24 18.39
N LYS A 47 45.05 -0.21 19.65
CA LYS A 47 43.78 -0.62 20.28
C LYS A 47 42.76 0.52 20.25
N LYS A 48 43.17 1.73 20.61
CA LYS A 48 42.30 2.91 20.57
C LYS A 48 41.79 3.21 19.16
N LEU A 49 42.66 3.16 18.15
CA LEU A 49 42.27 3.36 16.75
C LEU A 49 41.33 2.25 16.25
N TYR A 50 41.57 1.02 16.66
CA TYR A 50 40.71 -0.12 16.32
C TYR A 50 39.30 0.02 16.91
N GLU A 51 39.19 0.43 18.18
CA GLU A 51 37.89 0.70 18.81
C GLU A 51 37.13 1.83 18.13
N GLN A 52 37.81 2.92 17.78
CA GLN A 52 37.22 4.03 17.02
C GLN A 52 36.73 3.57 15.65
N TYR A 53 37.51 2.77 14.94
CA TYR A 53 37.11 2.19 13.66
C TYR A 53 35.88 1.30 13.80
N ARG A 54 35.85 0.43 14.81
CA ARG A 54 34.71 -0.44 15.11
C ARG A 54 33.45 0.36 15.41
N HIS A 55 33.57 1.44 16.19
CA HIS A 55 32.45 2.34 16.46
C HIS A 55 31.94 2.97 15.16
N ARG A 56 32.83 3.53 14.32
CA ARG A 56 32.42 4.12 13.03
C ARG A 56 31.74 3.12 12.12
N LEU A 57 32.21 1.87 12.09
CA LEU A 57 31.59 0.81 11.30
C LEU A 57 30.16 0.53 11.76
N ARG A 58 29.93 0.42 13.08
CA ARG A 58 28.58 0.25 13.64
C ARG A 58 27.67 1.42 13.30
N THR A 59 28.16 2.65 13.44
CA THR A 59 27.40 3.84 13.07
C THR A 59 27.04 3.84 11.59
N LYS A 60 27.97 3.44 10.71
CA LYS A 60 27.72 3.35 9.27
C LYS A 60 26.63 2.34 8.95
N ILE A 61 26.68 1.14 9.55
CA ILE A 61 25.65 0.10 9.38
C ILE A 61 24.28 0.65 9.81
N TYR A 62 24.22 1.26 10.99
CA TYR A 62 22.98 1.84 11.51
C TYR A 62 22.41 2.97 10.62
N ILE A 63 23.27 3.82 10.07
CA ILE A 63 22.86 4.85 9.10
C ILE A 63 22.25 4.19 7.86
N THR A 64 22.88 3.14 7.32
CA THR A 64 22.36 2.42 6.15
C THR A 64 21.00 1.78 6.42
N GLU A 65 20.80 1.19 7.61
CA GLU A 65 19.49 0.65 8.03
C GLU A 65 18.41 1.74 8.12
N LEU A 66 18.77 2.92 8.63
CA LEU A 66 17.87 4.08 8.68
C LEU A 66 17.53 4.61 7.29
N GLU A 67 18.51 4.69 6.38
CA GLU A 67 18.30 5.10 4.99
C GLU A 67 17.34 4.13 4.26
N GLU A 68 17.50 2.83 4.46
CA GLU A 68 16.60 1.81 3.90
C GLU A 68 15.19 1.95 4.47
N THR A 69 15.07 2.17 5.78
CA THR A 69 13.77 2.39 6.44
C THR A 69 13.08 3.64 5.89
N LEU A 70 13.81 4.74 5.68
CA LEU A 70 13.28 5.97 5.08
C LEU A 70 12.84 5.74 3.64
N LYS A 71 13.63 5.01 2.85
CA LYS A 71 13.29 4.66 1.47
C LYS A 71 11.98 3.87 1.41
N ASN A 72 11.83 2.85 2.25
CA ASN A 72 10.61 2.05 2.32
C ASN A 72 9.40 2.89 2.72
N ARG A 73 9.56 3.79 3.71
CA ARG A 73 8.49 4.71 4.12
C ARG A 73 8.07 5.67 3.00
N ASN A 74 9.03 6.22 2.26
CA ASN A 74 8.74 7.09 1.12
C ASN A 74 7.98 6.36 0.01
N GLN A 75 8.34 5.11 -0.28
CA GLN A 75 7.59 4.29 -1.23
C GLN A 75 6.15 4.06 -0.77
N HIS A 76 5.93 3.76 0.51
CA HIS A 76 4.58 3.64 1.05
C HIS A 76 3.79 4.95 0.95
N LEU A 77 4.41 6.09 1.26
CA LEU A 77 3.78 7.41 1.12
C LEU A 77 3.38 7.70 -0.33
N GLU A 78 4.22 7.34 -1.29
CA GLU A 78 3.90 7.50 -2.71
C GLU A 78 2.71 6.63 -3.13
N VAL A 79 2.67 5.37 -2.68
CA VAL A 79 1.51 4.48 -2.90
C VAL A 79 0.23 5.07 -2.30
N TYR A 80 0.28 5.57 -1.07
CA TYR A 80 -0.87 6.21 -0.44
C TYR A 80 -1.30 7.48 -1.17
N SER A 81 -0.35 8.34 -1.55
CA SER A 81 -0.63 9.56 -2.32
C SER A 81 -1.33 9.24 -3.63
N ASN A 82 -0.84 8.25 -4.38
CA ASN A 82 -1.46 7.78 -5.62
C ASN A 82 -2.87 7.21 -5.39
N ALA A 83 -3.07 6.47 -4.30
CA ALA A 83 -4.39 5.95 -3.92
C ALA A 83 -5.37 7.07 -3.59
N PHE A 84 -4.95 8.09 -2.83
CA PHE A 84 -5.75 9.27 -2.53
C PHE A 84 -6.11 10.06 -3.78
N GLN A 85 -5.15 10.27 -4.69
CA GLN A 85 -5.42 10.96 -5.95
C GLN A 85 -6.43 10.19 -6.81
N SER A 86 -6.31 8.87 -6.86
CA SER A 86 -7.28 8.01 -7.56
C SER A 86 -8.69 8.11 -6.96
N MET A 87 -8.80 8.09 -5.63
CA MET A 87 -10.07 8.28 -4.93
C MET A 87 -10.67 9.66 -5.20
N TYR A 88 -9.85 10.71 -5.15
CA TYR A 88 -10.28 12.08 -5.44
C TYR A 88 -10.83 12.21 -6.86
N ASN A 89 -10.13 11.65 -7.85
CA ASN A 89 -10.58 11.67 -9.23
C ASN A 89 -11.90 10.92 -9.43
N LYS A 90 -12.07 9.75 -8.79
CA LYS A 90 -13.33 8.98 -8.81
C LYS A 90 -14.48 9.75 -8.16
N LEU A 91 -14.22 10.42 -7.05
CA LEU A 91 -15.22 11.23 -6.37
C LEU A 91 -15.64 12.42 -7.24
N ALA A 92 -14.69 13.09 -7.89
CA ALA A 92 -14.98 14.17 -8.84
C ALA A 92 -15.82 13.68 -10.03
N GLU A 93 -15.52 12.48 -10.57
CA GLU A 93 -16.32 11.87 -11.63
C GLU A 93 -17.74 11.55 -11.16
N LEU A 94 -17.90 10.97 -9.97
CA LEU A 94 -19.21 10.70 -9.38
C LEU A 94 -20.00 12.00 -9.17
N ASN A 95 -19.35 13.05 -8.68
CA ASN A 95 -20.02 14.33 -8.47
C ASN A 95 -20.53 14.94 -9.78
N ARG A 96 -19.72 14.89 -10.85
CA ARG A 96 -20.17 15.31 -12.19
C ARG A 96 -21.36 14.48 -12.69
N ARG A 97 -21.36 13.16 -12.48
CA ARG A 97 -22.49 12.31 -12.85
C ARG A 97 -23.76 12.69 -12.10
N VAL A 98 -23.67 12.96 -10.79
CA VAL A 98 -24.80 13.43 -9.98
C VAL A 98 -25.31 14.80 -10.47
N GLU A 99 -24.42 15.74 -10.75
CA GLU A 99 -24.77 17.05 -11.32
C GLU A 99 -25.50 16.89 -12.66
N THR A 100 -25.01 16.04 -13.57
CA THR A 100 -25.71 15.79 -14.84
C THR A 100 -27.11 15.22 -14.62
N VAL A 101 -27.28 14.22 -13.75
CA VAL A 101 -28.60 13.62 -13.47
C VAL A 101 -29.55 14.64 -12.86
N THR A 102 -29.07 15.50 -11.96
CA THR A 102 -29.90 16.55 -11.35
C THR A 102 -30.25 17.65 -12.35
N GLU A 103 -29.38 17.99 -13.31
CA GLU A 103 -29.69 18.90 -14.42
C GLU A 103 -30.76 18.34 -15.36
N TYR A 104 -30.69 17.06 -15.74
CA TYR A 104 -31.70 16.41 -16.58
C TYR A 104 -33.04 16.17 -15.84
N SER A 105 -33.03 16.18 -14.51
CA SER A 105 -34.23 16.01 -13.68
C SER A 105 -34.90 17.35 -13.32
N LYS A 106 -34.40 18.48 -13.82
CA LYS A 106 -35.05 19.78 -13.60
C LYS A 106 -36.39 19.81 -14.34
N PRO A 107 -37.53 20.03 -13.65
CA PRO A 107 -38.85 20.05 -14.26
C PRO A 107 -39.05 21.20 -15.27
N ASP A 108 -38.14 22.18 -15.29
CA ASP A 108 -38.18 23.35 -16.15
C ASP A 108 -37.22 23.27 -17.36
N ALA A 109 -36.62 22.10 -17.64
CA ALA A 109 -35.83 21.93 -18.84
C ALA A 109 -36.70 22.19 -20.08
N PRO A 110 -36.28 23.03 -21.05
CA PRO A 110 -37.08 23.36 -22.21
C PRO A 110 -37.27 22.11 -23.07
N LEU A 111 -38.42 21.46 -22.89
CA LEU A 111 -38.87 20.34 -23.70
C LEU A 111 -39.36 20.89 -25.05
N ALA A 112 -38.93 20.28 -26.14
CA ALA A 112 -39.44 20.62 -27.46
C ALA A 112 -40.96 20.40 -27.49
N SER A 113 -41.70 21.39 -28.01
CA SER A 113 -43.18 21.34 -28.05
C SER A 113 -43.71 20.12 -28.80
N GLU A 114 -42.96 19.63 -29.80
CA GLU A 114 -43.26 18.40 -30.54
C GLU A 114 -43.25 17.16 -29.64
N ASP A 115 -42.31 17.05 -28.72
CA ASP A 115 -42.20 15.91 -27.79
C ASP A 115 -43.30 15.95 -26.74
N ILE A 116 -43.72 17.14 -26.31
CA ILE A 116 -44.87 17.33 -25.42
C ILE A 116 -46.16 16.91 -26.11
N VAL A 117 -46.36 17.29 -27.38
CA VAL A 117 -47.57 16.93 -28.14
C VAL A 117 -47.63 15.42 -28.41
N LYS A 118 -46.52 14.82 -28.85
CA LYS A 118 -46.44 13.36 -29.10
C LYS A 118 -46.64 12.56 -27.82
N SER A 119 -45.98 12.95 -26.72
CA SER A 119 -46.16 12.28 -25.43
C SER A 119 -47.58 12.42 -24.91
N SER A 120 -48.17 13.63 -24.96
CA SER A 120 -49.56 13.86 -24.55
C SER A 120 -50.55 13.06 -25.39
N TYR A 121 -50.33 12.91 -26.70
CA TYR A 121 -51.14 12.04 -27.56
C TYR A 121 -51.05 10.56 -27.16
N LEU A 122 -49.84 10.07 -26.86
CA LEU A 122 -49.65 8.70 -26.40
C LEU A 122 -50.26 8.45 -25.03
N TYR A 123 -50.14 9.41 -24.09
CA TYR A 123 -50.79 9.37 -22.79
C TYR A 123 -52.31 9.40 -22.92
N SER A 124 -52.86 10.28 -23.76
CA SER A 124 -54.30 10.32 -24.03
C SER A 124 -54.80 9.02 -24.65
N LYS A 125 -54.05 8.42 -25.58
CA LYS A 125 -54.39 7.11 -26.15
C LYS A 125 -54.37 5.99 -25.10
N ALA A 126 -53.45 6.04 -24.14
CA ALA A 126 -53.34 5.05 -23.07
C ALA A 126 -54.38 5.26 -21.94
N HIS A 127 -54.81 6.50 -21.69
CA HIS A 127 -55.66 6.88 -20.56
C HIS A 127 -57.05 7.41 -20.93
N SER A 128 -57.46 7.40 -22.20
CA SER A 128 -58.74 7.95 -22.64
C SER A 128 -59.93 7.28 -21.94
N VAL A 129 -60.55 8.02 -21.01
CA VAL A 129 -61.70 7.62 -20.18
C VAL A 129 -63.04 7.74 -20.93
N ALA A 130 -63.03 7.83 -22.26
CA ALA A 130 -64.24 7.82 -23.09
C ALA A 130 -64.55 6.38 -23.54
N ALA A 131 -65.21 5.60 -22.66
CA ALA A 131 -65.66 4.25 -22.96
C ALA A 131 -66.75 4.23 -24.06
N PRO A 132 -66.71 3.25 -24.97
CA PRO A 132 -67.89 2.38 -25.05
C PRO A 132 -67.53 0.90 -25.20
N GLU A 133 -68.46 0.08 -24.74
CA GLU A 133 -68.47 -1.39 -24.71
C GLU A 133 -68.11 -2.06 -26.05
N ILE A 134 -66.82 -2.24 -26.35
CA ILE A 134 -66.36 -3.13 -27.41
C ILE A 134 -65.12 -3.91 -26.93
N LYS A 135 -65.37 -5.12 -26.41
CA LYS A 135 -64.42 -6.22 -26.17
C LYS A 135 -63.10 -5.84 -25.49
N ALA A 136 -63.16 -5.80 -24.16
CA ALA A 136 -62.08 -5.58 -23.19
C ALA A 136 -60.85 -6.49 -23.35
N LYS A 137 -59.88 -6.08 -24.19
CA LYS A 137 -58.49 -6.55 -24.06
C LYS A 137 -57.44 -5.43 -23.96
N ASN A 138 -57.71 -4.22 -24.46
CA ASN A 138 -56.65 -3.22 -24.68
C ASN A 138 -56.79 -1.90 -23.88
N TYR A 139 -57.74 -1.77 -22.97
CA TYR A 139 -57.77 -0.66 -22.00
C TYR A 139 -57.30 -1.18 -20.65
N ARG A 140 -56.00 -1.06 -20.37
CA ARG A 140 -55.46 -1.36 -19.03
C ARG A 140 -54.49 -0.25 -18.61
N PRO A 141 -54.70 0.39 -17.45
CA PRO A 141 -53.83 1.46 -16.97
C PRO A 141 -52.46 0.98 -16.51
N TYR A 142 -52.25 -0.34 -16.40
CA TYR A 142 -51.00 -0.96 -15.96
C TYR A 142 -50.62 -2.14 -16.86
N PRO A 143 -49.31 -2.39 -17.08
CA PRO A 143 -48.82 -3.53 -17.84
C PRO A 143 -49.30 -4.86 -17.24
N THR A 144 -49.61 -5.82 -18.09
CA THR A 144 -49.96 -7.18 -17.66
C THR A 144 -48.74 -7.95 -17.15
N THR A 145 -48.98 -9.01 -16.37
CA THR A 145 -47.92 -9.89 -15.84
C THR A 145 -47.06 -10.52 -16.94
N GLU A 146 -47.64 -10.79 -18.12
CA GLU A 146 -46.94 -11.31 -19.29
C GLU A 146 -46.05 -10.26 -19.97
N GLU A 147 -46.50 -9.00 -20.08
CA GLU A 147 -45.71 -7.89 -20.59
C GLU A 147 -44.54 -7.58 -19.65
N LEU A 148 -44.79 -7.58 -18.34
CA LEU A 148 -43.75 -7.47 -17.32
C LEU A 148 -42.72 -8.61 -17.40
N GLN A 149 -43.14 -9.83 -17.78
CA GLN A 149 -42.21 -10.94 -18.01
C GLN A 149 -41.36 -10.76 -19.26
N LYS A 150 -41.88 -10.10 -20.30
CA LYS A 150 -41.16 -9.77 -21.53
C LYS A 150 -40.29 -8.52 -21.42
N CYS A 151 -40.56 -7.64 -20.45
CA CYS A 151 -39.75 -6.46 -20.20
C CYS A 151 -38.29 -6.84 -19.94
N TRP A 152 -37.38 -6.08 -20.56
CA TRP A 152 -35.93 -6.28 -20.52
C TRP A 152 -35.36 -6.36 -19.09
N LEU A 153 -36.00 -5.67 -18.13
CA LEU A 153 -35.65 -5.75 -16.71
C LEU A 153 -35.71 -7.20 -16.16
N LYS A 154 -36.77 -7.96 -16.46
CA LYS A 154 -36.94 -9.32 -15.95
C LYS A 154 -36.01 -10.33 -16.65
N GLN A 155 -35.67 -10.06 -17.91
CA GLN A 155 -34.72 -10.86 -18.68
C GLN A 155 -33.28 -10.69 -18.18
N ASN A 156 -32.94 -9.52 -17.63
CA ASN A 156 -31.60 -9.25 -17.09
C ASN A 156 -31.45 -9.46 -15.58
N THR A 157 -32.52 -9.39 -14.79
CA THR A 157 -32.46 -9.86 -13.39
C THR A 157 -32.21 -11.36 -13.29
N ASN A 158 -32.54 -12.13 -14.33
CA ASN A 158 -32.19 -13.55 -14.43
C ASN A 158 -30.79 -13.80 -15.02
N ARG A 159 -30.11 -12.76 -15.55
CA ARG A 159 -28.74 -12.85 -16.10
C ARG A 159 -27.68 -12.24 -15.20
N ILE A 160 -28.06 -11.29 -14.35
CA ILE A 160 -27.23 -10.80 -13.27
C ILE A 160 -27.65 -11.58 -12.04
N PRO A 161 -26.87 -12.54 -11.52
CA PRO A 161 -27.10 -13.03 -10.18
C PRO A 161 -26.92 -11.83 -9.25
N ILE A 162 -28.03 -11.24 -8.80
CA ILE A 162 -28.02 -10.39 -7.63
C ILE A 162 -27.65 -11.36 -6.50
N LYS A 163 -26.36 -11.52 -6.25
CA LYS A 163 -25.87 -11.88 -4.92
C LYS A 163 -26.27 -10.70 -4.04
N SER A 164 -27.53 -10.68 -3.61
CA SER A 164 -27.98 -9.86 -2.51
C SER A 164 -27.24 -10.38 -1.27
N GLN A 165 -26.01 -9.92 -1.09
CA GLN A 165 -25.37 -9.84 0.21
C GLN A 165 -26.07 -8.71 0.97
N ILE A 166 -27.35 -8.90 1.26
CA ILE A 166 -27.90 -8.35 2.49
C ILE A 166 -27.58 -9.46 3.49
N PRO A 167 -26.65 -9.26 4.44
CA PRO A 167 -26.43 -10.24 5.48
C PRO A 167 -27.75 -10.39 6.23
N ASP A 168 -28.23 -11.62 6.39
CA ASP A 168 -29.30 -11.90 7.35
C ASP A 168 -28.85 -11.33 8.71
N PRO A 169 -29.65 -10.47 9.36
CA PRO A 169 -29.29 -9.88 10.65
C PRO A 169 -29.11 -10.93 11.76
N ASP A 170 -29.56 -12.16 11.53
CA ASP A 170 -29.45 -13.30 12.46
C ASP A 170 -28.42 -14.36 12.02
N TYR A 171 -27.53 -14.07 11.06
CA TYR A 171 -26.50 -15.01 10.65
C TYR A 171 -25.41 -15.19 11.71
N ILE A 172 -25.46 -16.29 12.45
CA ILE A 172 -24.39 -16.77 13.34
C ILE A 172 -23.55 -17.80 12.56
N PRO A 173 -22.27 -17.56 12.28
CA PRO A 173 -21.45 -18.52 11.55
C PRO A 173 -21.24 -19.80 12.37
N SER A 174 -21.61 -20.95 11.83
CA SER A 174 -21.26 -22.26 12.38
C SER A 174 -19.76 -22.51 12.22
N LYS A 175 -19.09 -22.98 13.28
CA LYS A 175 -17.62 -23.11 13.40
C LYS A 175 -16.92 -23.98 12.34
N ASN A 176 -17.64 -24.65 11.45
CA ASN A 176 -17.09 -25.65 10.54
C ASN A 176 -17.31 -25.37 9.04
N GLN A 177 -17.65 -24.15 8.63
CA GLN A 177 -17.61 -23.79 7.20
C GLN A 177 -16.25 -23.21 6.80
N PRO A 178 -15.62 -23.68 5.71
CA PRO A 178 -14.40 -23.06 5.20
C PRO A 178 -14.73 -21.65 4.70
N LEU A 179 -13.96 -20.67 5.21
CA LEU A 179 -14.08 -19.27 4.82
C LEU A 179 -13.80 -19.12 3.31
N PRO A 180 -14.54 -18.27 2.58
CA PRO A 180 -14.24 -18.00 1.18
C PRO A 180 -12.85 -17.38 1.05
N GLU A 181 -12.08 -17.83 0.04
CA GLU A 181 -10.66 -17.52 -0.23
C GLU A 181 -10.27 -16.02 -0.16
N ASN A 182 -11.24 -15.12 -0.28
CA ASN A 182 -11.01 -13.68 -0.19
C ASN A 182 -10.80 -13.17 1.25
N ILE A 183 -11.16 -13.93 2.29
CA ILE A 183 -10.95 -13.55 3.69
C ILE A 183 -9.57 -13.99 4.21
N GLU A 184 -9.01 -15.10 3.71
CA GLU A 184 -7.63 -15.51 4.05
C GLU A 184 -6.60 -14.45 3.62
N LEU A 185 -6.85 -13.76 2.51
CA LEU A 185 -6.03 -12.62 2.08
C LEU A 185 -6.11 -11.47 3.10
N LEU A 186 -7.29 -11.17 3.64
CA LEU A 186 -7.46 -10.10 4.63
C LEU A 186 -6.83 -10.45 5.99
N GLU A 187 -6.88 -11.70 6.44
CA GLU A 187 -6.17 -12.13 7.67
C GLU A 187 -4.65 -12.13 7.50
N LYS A 188 -4.15 -12.52 6.32
CA LYS A 188 -2.71 -12.46 6.00
C LYS A 188 -2.15 -11.04 6.03
N TYR A 189 -2.97 -10.03 5.72
CA TYR A 189 -2.58 -8.62 5.83
C TYR A 189 -2.85 -8.01 7.21
N ARG A 190 -3.78 -8.55 8.01
CA ARG A 190 -4.05 -8.08 9.38
C ARG A 190 -2.94 -8.47 10.36
N MET A 191 -2.29 -9.61 10.16
CA MET A 191 -1.18 -10.08 11.00
C MET A 191 0.14 -9.32 10.77
N LYS A 192 0.23 -8.43 9.76
CA LYS A 192 1.43 -7.61 9.49
C LYS A 192 1.39 -6.20 10.08
N PHE A 193 0.27 -5.78 10.65
CA PHE A 193 0.07 -4.41 11.14
C PHE A 193 -0.63 -4.32 12.51
N ALA A 194 -0.44 -5.32 13.37
CA ALA A 194 -0.71 -5.13 14.80
C ALA A 194 0.60 -4.69 15.49
N PRO A 195 0.57 -3.66 16.36
CA PRO A 195 1.73 -3.19 17.12
C PRO A 195 2.26 -4.23 18.11
#